data_AF-A0AAN6LAS8-F1
#
_entry.id   AF-A0AAN6LAS8-F1
#
_cell.length_a   1.000
_cell.length_b   1.000
_cell.length_c   1.000
_cell.angle_alpha   90.00
_cell.angle_beta   90.00
_cell.angle_gamma   90.00
#
_symmetry.space_group_name_H-M   'P 1'
#
loop_
_entity.id
_entity.type
_entity.pdbx_description
1 polymer ?
#
loop_
_entity_poly.entity_id
_entity_poly.type
_entity_poly.pdbx_seq_one_letter_code
_entity_poly.pdbx_strand_id
1 'polypeptide(L)'
;MLKKHIVVQVRGTPTSGKTVLARLLHERVKMETDLRPVYIQWLEDGRSGAYEDKLQAWSGGALGRNLLADKNLVLIVDEAQFSYEQLDFWIGCVKYQSTATGGPYIILFSSYGSADSVAVTIPGSAPVTLEPFQRVSLTHQVNQPYNVCLFLTPDEFEDVCSRWAAGHFELSGEVKNYLYNLTSGHAGLCNGLLSTILDLKEVRAARSASDRITMASVHRFFDNDTILLDAVKSRVRRSPPQKSALSNETIYPGLSSVLRKAIIENGIEATDPAQVPGLIAAYKLGYLQSESVEEETTFYDFPTRLHRRYAASLLLDGEYDGVEYQTVRDLCFAALENFSPRQLKNHPRKPKFGTQIASAPTPEAQYQSEMYRALHVVTGGRCLVHSEFSYTTRGKIDFSLNKRTWGVEVMREGDRLQNHLDRFRLNGAYGSWKLVTDWIILDFRQTEPPDVESRDNPNLFVVVFDKDLESYKVLDAGHNVAVPQRRMFYP
;
A
#
# COMPACT_ATOMS: atom_id res chain seq x y z
N MET A 1 8.79 -12.29 -21.15
CA MET A 1 8.40 -10.88 -21.33
C MET A 1 9.35 -10.14 -22.28
N LEU A 2 10.62 -9.88 -21.89
CA LEU A 2 11.55 -9.06 -22.68
C LEU A 2 11.72 -9.50 -24.15
N LYS A 3 11.95 -10.79 -24.40
CA LYS A 3 12.07 -11.32 -25.77
C LYS A 3 10.84 -11.08 -26.66
N LYS A 4 9.65 -10.96 -26.06
CA LYS A 4 8.37 -10.77 -26.78
C LYS A 4 8.01 -9.30 -26.98
N HIS A 5 8.44 -8.42 -26.07
CA HIS A 5 8.02 -7.01 -26.07
C HIS A 5 9.13 -6.00 -26.35
N ILE A 6 10.38 -6.47 -26.39
CA ILE A 6 11.60 -5.76 -26.74
C ILE A 6 11.97 -4.64 -25.76
N VAL A 7 11.03 -3.74 -25.50
CA VAL A 7 11.09 -2.72 -24.47
C VAL A 7 10.20 -3.15 -23.30
N VAL A 8 10.77 -3.15 -22.09
CA VAL A 8 10.03 -3.40 -20.85
C VAL A 8 10.38 -2.34 -19.82
N GLN A 9 9.39 -1.80 -19.13
CA GLN A 9 9.57 -0.89 -18.01
C GLN A 9 9.22 -1.59 -16.70
N VAL A 10 10.12 -1.52 -15.73
CA VAL A 10 9.91 -2.00 -14.36
C VAL A 10 9.80 -0.79 -13.43
N ARG A 11 8.62 -0.60 -12.84
CA ARG A 11 8.37 0.50 -11.91
C ARG A 11 8.37 0.01 -10.47
N GLY A 12 8.83 0.86 -9.57
CA GLY A 12 8.59 0.64 -8.16
C GLY A 12 9.19 1.68 -7.26
N THR A 13 8.78 1.68 -6.00
CA THR A 13 9.19 2.67 -5.03
C THR A 13 10.66 2.50 -4.62
N PRO A 14 11.28 3.48 -3.95
CA PRO A 14 12.62 3.31 -3.40
C PRO A 14 12.73 2.04 -2.57
N THR A 15 13.88 1.37 -2.60
CA THR A 15 14.17 0.15 -1.80
C THR A 15 13.32 -1.10 -2.14
N SER A 16 12.50 -1.07 -3.19
CA SER A 16 11.71 -2.23 -3.67
C SER A 16 12.53 -3.34 -4.33
N GLY A 17 13.84 -3.15 -4.56
CA GLY A 17 14.72 -4.16 -5.15
C GLY A 17 15.06 -3.96 -6.63
N LYS A 18 14.57 -2.90 -7.28
CA LYS A 18 14.83 -2.58 -8.71
C LYS A 18 16.29 -2.74 -9.15
N THR A 19 17.20 -2.01 -8.51
CA THR A 19 18.64 -2.06 -8.83
C THR A 19 19.25 -3.46 -8.64
N VAL A 20 18.79 -4.20 -7.63
CA VAL A 20 19.25 -5.59 -7.40
C VAL A 20 18.74 -6.48 -8.53
N LEU A 21 17.47 -6.36 -8.89
CA LEU A 21 16.86 -7.10 -10.00
C LEU A 21 17.55 -6.77 -11.34
N ALA A 22 17.87 -5.50 -11.59
CA ALA A 22 18.61 -5.07 -12.78
C ALA A 22 19.97 -5.76 -12.90
N ARG A 23 20.72 -5.85 -11.78
CA ARG A 23 22.03 -6.52 -11.72
C ARG A 23 21.92 -8.03 -11.85
N LEU A 24 20.95 -8.65 -11.19
CA LEU A 24 20.70 -10.09 -11.31
C LEU A 24 20.30 -10.46 -12.74
N LEU A 25 19.49 -9.62 -13.39
CA LEU A 25 19.13 -9.79 -14.79
C LEU A 25 20.35 -9.67 -15.70
N HIS A 26 21.23 -8.69 -15.46
CA HIS A 26 22.49 -8.54 -16.20
C HIS A 26 23.33 -9.82 -16.13
N GLU A 27 23.58 -10.34 -14.92
CA GLU A 27 24.35 -11.57 -14.74
C GLU A 27 23.65 -12.78 -15.37
N ARG A 28 22.32 -12.89 -15.22
CA ARG A 28 21.57 -14.00 -15.81
C ARG A 28 21.62 -13.98 -17.34
N VAL A 29 21.46 -12.82 -17.98
CA VAL A 29 21.57 -12.68 -19.43
C VAL A 29 22.96 -13.09 -19.89
N LYS A 30 24.01 -12.65 -19.18
CA LYS A 30 25.40 -12.99 -19.47
C LYS A 30 25.71 -14.49 -19.33
N MET A 31 25.09 -15.17 -18.37
CA MET A 31 25.35 -16.59 -18.09
C MET A 31 24.50 -17.54 -18.93
N GLU A 32 23.26 -17.17 -19.25
CA GLU A 32 22.26 -18.08 -19.80
C GLU A 32 21.89 -17.78 -21.27
N THR A 33 22.47 -16.75 -21.89
CA THR A 33 22.14 -16.36 -23.26
C THR A 33 23.37 -15.87 -24.03
N ASP A 34 23.30 -15.92 -25.36
CA ASP A 34 24.31 -15.32 -26.25
C ASP A 34 24.13 -13.80 -26.45
N LEU A 35 23.19 -13.19 -25.73
CA LEU A 35 22.98 -11.75 -25.79
C LEU A 35 24.05 -11.02 -24.98
N ARG A 36 24.36 -9.80 -25.40
CA ARG A 36 25.33 -8.92 -24.75
C ARG A 36 24.60 -7.96 -23.81
N PRO A 37 24.59 -8.19 -22.49
CA PRO A 37 23.98 -7.24 -21.59
C PRO A 37 24.89 -6.03 -21.36
N VAL A 38 24.30 -4.85 -21.30
CA VAL A 38 24.95 -3.61 -20.88
C VAL A 38 24.09 -2.97 -19.81
N TYR A 39 24.65 -2.83 -18.61
CA TYR A 39 24.03 -2.11 -17.51
C TYR A 39 24.51 -0.67 -17.50
N ILE A 40 23.56 0.27 -17.39
CA ILE A 40 23.82 1.68 -17.15
C ILE A 40 22.96 2.17 -16.00
N GLN A 41 23.47 3.14 -15.26
CA GLN A 41 22.66 3.93 -14.33
C GLN A 41 22.53 5.33 -14.91
N TRP A 42 21.30 5.79 -15.13
CA TRP A 42 21.05 7.13 -15.62
C TRP A 42 21.28 8.14 -14.49
N LEU A 43 22.28 8.98 -14.63
CA LEU A 43 22.64 9.99 -13.64
C LEU A 43 22.26 11.38 -14.15
N GLU A 44 21.72 12.20 -13.25
CA GLU A 44 21.54 13.62 -13.50
C GLU A 44 22.90 14.30 -13.30
N ASP A 45 23.70 14.37 -14.38
CA ASP A 45 25.09 14.85 -14.32
C ASP A 45 25.28 16.24 -14.96
N GLY A 46 24.18 16.93 -15.27
CA GLY A 46 24.18 18.27 -15.87
C GLY A 46 24.80 18.34 -17.27
N ARG A 47 25.20 17.20 -17.87
CA ARG A 47 25.79 17.19 -19.21
C ARG A 47 24.71 17.46 -20.25
N SER A 48 24.93 18.49 -21.07
CA SER A 48 24.21 18.68 -22.33
C SER A 48 24.86 17.83 -23.42
N GLY A 49 24.05 17.28 -24.33
CA GLY A 49 24.54 16.43 -25.42
C GLY A 49 23.55 15.33 -25.80
N ALA A 50 23.80 14.69 -26.95
CA ALA A 50 22.99 13.59 -27.46
C ALA A 50 22.99 12.41 -26.48
N TYR A 51 21.89 11.66 -26.44
CA TYR A 51 21.77 10.56 -25.49
C TYR A 51 22.79 9.45 -25.79
N GLU A 52 23.17 9.25 -27.06
CA GLU A 52 24.18 8.27 -27.47
C GLU A 52 25.54 8.54 -26.83
N ASP A 53 25.95 9.81 -26.73
CA ASP A 53 27.21 10.19 -26.09
C ASP A 53 27.17 9.90 -24.59
N LYS A 54 26.03 10.17 -23.95
CA LYS A 54 25.81 9.83 -22.53
C LYS A 54 25.85 8.31 -22.30
N LEU A 55 25.15 7.56 -23.14
CA LEU A 55 25.14 6.09 -23.10
C LEU A 55 26.53 5.51 -23.33
N GLN A 56 27.28 6.02 -24.30
CA GLN A 56 28.66 5.60 -24.57
C GLN A 56 29.57 5.89 -23.37
N ALA A 57 29.47 7.08 -22.78
CA ALA A 57 30.26 7.45 -21.61
C ALA A 57 29.92 6.59 -20.38
N TRP A 58 28.63 6.44 -20.03
CA TRP A 58 28.20 5.71 -18.83
C TRP A 58 28.36 4.19 -18.96
N SER A 59 28.37 3.65 -20.19
CA SER A 59 28.69 2.25 -20.44
C SER A 59 30.20 1.94 -20.44
N GLY A 60 31.07 2.94 -20.22
CA GLY A 60 32.52 2.76 -20.28
C GLY A 60 33.03 2.45 -21.70
N GLY A 61 32.32 2.94 -22.72
CA GLY A 61 32.63 2.67 -24.13
C GLY A 61 32.08 1.35 -24.66
N ALA A 62 31.31 0.59 -23.86
CA ALA A 62 30.73 -0.68 -24.30
C ALA A 62 29.60 -0.52 -25.33
N LEU A 63 29.03 0.69 -25.48
CA LEU A 63 28.04 1.00 -26.50
C LEU A 63 28.68 1.72 -27.68
N GLY A 64 28.36 1.24 -28.89
CA GLY A 64 28.70 1.95 -30.13
C GLY A 64 27.73 3.10 -30.39
N ARG A 65 28.09 4.00 -31.30
CA ARG A 65 27.25 5.16 -31.68
C ARG A 65 25.89 4.79 -32.29
N ASN A 66 25.75 3.58 -32.86
CA ASN A 66 24.49 3.10 -33.42
C ASN A 66 23.93 1.93 -32.60
N LEU A 67 23.32 2.27 -31.47
CA LEU A 67 22.71 1.31 -30.53
C LEU A 67 21.71 0.37 -31.21
N LEU A 68 20.87 0.92 -32.09
CA LEU A 68 19.75 0.21 -32.74
C LEU A 68 20.18 -0.85 -33.76
N ALA A 69 21.42 -0.75 -34.24
CA ALA A 69 22.02 -1.73 -35.14
C ALA A 69 22.44 -3.02 -34.42
N ASP A 70 22.69 -2.98 -33.10
CA ASP A 70 23.11 -4.15 -32.34
C ASP A 70 21.90 -5.01 -31.92
N LYS A 71 21.58 -6.01 -32.73
CA LYS A 71 20.47 -6.94 -32.49
C LYS A 71 20.68 -7.89 -31.31
N ASN A 72 21.92 -8.04 -30.84
CA ASN A 72 22.26 -8.94 -29.74
C ASN A 72 22.36 -8.21 -28.39
N LEU A 73 22.19 -6.90 -28.37
CA LEU A 73 22.28 -6.09 -27.17
C LEU A 73 21.05 -6.22 -26.27
N VAL A 74 21.29 -6.30 -24.96
CA VAL A 74 20.29 -6.05 -23.92
C VAL A 74 20.73 -4.84 -23.11
N LEU A 75 20.10 -3.69 -23.33
CA LEU A 75 20.34 -2.47 -22.59
C LEU A 75 19.49 -2.43 -21.31
N ILE A 76 20.14 -2.46 -20.16
CA ILE A 76 19.50 -2.37 -18.84
C ILE A 76 19.78 -0.97 -18.29
N VAL A 77 18.74 -0.14 -18.22
CA VAL A 77 18.81 1.24 -17.76
C VAL A 77 18.22 1.34 -16.36
N ASP A 78 19.07 1.56 -15.36
CA ASP A 78 18.64 1.89 -14.00
C ASP A 78 18.42 3.39 -13.82
N GLU A 79 17.54 3.76 -12.91
CA GLU A 79 17.11 5.14 -12.63
C GLU A 79 16.61 5.91 -13.89
N ALA A 80 15.93 5.19 -14.80
CA ALA A 80 15.50 5.69 -16.10
C ALA A 80 14.57 6.92 -16.04
N GLN A 81 13.95 7.23 -14.90
CA GLN A 81 13.15 8.45 -14.76
C GLN A 81 13.95 9.74 -14.99
N PHE A 82 15.26 9.73 -14.76
CA PHE A 82 16.12 10.89 -15.04
C PHE A 82 16.36 11.12 -16.54
N SER A 83 15.87 10.22 -17.40
CA SER A 83 15.89 10.40 -18.85
C SER A 83 14.62 11.03 -19.42
N TYR A 84 13.57 11.30 -18.63
CA TYR A 84 12.28 11.74 -19.16
C TYR A 84 12.34 13.06 -19.95
N GLU A 85 13.33 13.92 -19.67
CA GLU A 85 13.56 15.16 -20.42
C GLU A 85 14.38 14.95 -21.70
N GLN A 86 14.93 13.75 -21.91
CA GLN A 86 15.75 13.39 -23.08
C GLN A 86 14.86 12.85 -24.20
N LEU A 87 14.15 13.77 -24.86
CA LEU A 87 13.16 13.48 -25.89
C LEU A 87 13.70 12.56 -26.99
N ASP A 88 14.94 12.78 -27.43
CA ASP A 88 15.58 12.01 -28.49
C ASP A 88 15.81 10.55 -28.10
N PHE A 89 16.08 10.27 -26.81
CA PHE A 89 16.17 8.89 -26.32
C PHE A 89 14.80 8.20 -26.36
N TRP A 90 13.76 8.88 -25.89
CA TRP A 90 12.42 8.29 -25.82
C TRP A 90 11.79 8.10 -27.21
N ILE A 91 12.00 9.04 -28.13
CA ILE A 91 11.45 8.96 -29.49
C ILE A 91 12.34 8.14 -30.40
N GLY A 92 13.62 8.50 -30.48
CA GLY A 92 14.57 7.92 -31.43
C GLY A 92 14.96 6.49 -31.09
N CYS A 93 14.96 6.14 -29.79
CA CYS A 93 15.34 4.80 -29.34
C CYS A 93 14.14 4.02 -28.79
N VAL A 94 13.52 4.47 -27.69
CA VAL A 94 12.51 3.66 -26.97
C VAL A 94 11.26 3.41 -27.82
N LYS A 95 10.65 4.45 -28.39
CA LYS A 95 9.44 4.33 -29.25
C LYS A 95 9.71 3.56 -30.54
N TYR A 96 10.85 3.82 -31.18
CA TYR A 96 11.23 3.08 -32.37
C TYR A 96 11.37 1.58 -32.06
N GLN A 97 12.07 1.26 -30.98
CA GLN A 97 12.35 -0.11 -30.58
C GLN A 97 11.12 -0.86 -30.05
N SER A 98 10.12 -0.17 -29.47
CA SER A 98 8.90 -0.79 -28.97
C SER A 98 8.03 -1.43 -30.06
N THR A 99 8.20 -1.03 -31.32
CA THR A 99 7.49 -1.57 -32.49
C THR A 99 8.35 -2.51 -33.35
N ALA A 100 9.60 -2.76 -32.95
CA ALA A 100 10.51 -3.64 -33.66
C ALA A 100 10.13 -5.13 -33.48
N THR A 101 10.83 -6.01 -34.21
CA THR A 101 10.66 -7.48 -34.13
C THR A 101 11.91 -8.22 -33.63
N GLY A 102 12.99 -7.49 -33.36
CA GLY A 102 14.26 -8.01 -32.85
C GLY A 102 15.04 -6.91 -32.13
N GLY A 103 16.18 -7.24 -31.52
CA GLY A 103 16.91 -6.33 -30.64
C GLY A 103 17.35 -4.98 -31.26
N PRO A 104 17.98 -4.09 -30.49
CA PRO A 104 18.35 -4.24 -29.08
C PRO A 104 17.13 -4.41 -28.15
N TYR A 105 17.27 -5.22 -27.11
CA TYR A 105 16.28 -5.32 -26.04
C TYR A 105 16.55 -4.23 -25.00
N ILE A 106 15.52 -3.53 -24.53
CA ILE A 106 15.65 -2.41 -23.59
C ILE A 106 14.82 -2.71 -22.35
N ILE A 107 15.44 -2.61 -21.18
CA ILE A 107 14.76 -2.62 -19.89
C ILE A 107 15.01 -1.32 -19.15
N LEU A 108 13.93 -0.70 -18.69
CA LEU A 108 13.93 0.58 -18.00
C LEU A 108 13.46 0.38 -16.57
N PHE A 109 14.35 0.51 -15.59
CA PHE A 109 13.96 0.56 -14.18
C PHE A 109 13.73 2.00 -13.77
N SER A 110 12.53 2.31 -13.27
CA SER A 110 12.19 3.67 -12.84
C SER A 110 11.47 3.72 -11.50
N SER A 111 11.70 4.82 -10.78
CA SER A 111 11.04 5.06 -9.48
C SER A 111 9.66 5.70 -9.61
N TYR A 112 9.43 6.47 -10.68
CA TYR A 112 8.14 7.07 -11.03
C TYR A 112 8.03 7.21 -12.55
N GLY A 113 6.83 7.50 -13.08
CA GLY A 113 6.49 7.58 -14.51
C GLY A 113 5.12 6.95 -14.78
N SER A 114 4.29 7.57 -15.63
CA SER A 114 2.83 7.40 -15.55
C SER A 114 2.30 5.97 -15.71
N ALA A 115 1.13 5.73 -15.11
CA ALA A 115 0.40 4.47 -15.10
C ALA A 115 -0.29 4.15 -16.43
N ASP A 116 -0.54 5.15 -17.28
CA ASP A 116 -1.13 4.99 -18.62
C ASP A 116 -0.19 5.36 -19.78
N SER A 117 0.81 6.19 -19.57
CA SER A 117 1.75 6.56 -20.63
C SER A 117 2.97 7.18 -20.01
N VAL A 118 4.18 6.76 -20.39
CA VAL A 118 5.34 7.65 -20.32
C VAL A 118 5.10 8.75 -21.37
N ALA A 119 4.10 9.61 -21.15
CA ALA A 119 3.77 10.71 -22.02
C ALA A 119 4.86 11.75 -21.85
N VAL A 120 5.99 11.47 -22.48
CA VAL A 120 6.90 12.46 -22.95
C VAL A 120 6.12 13.20 -24.05
N THR A 121 5.36 14.21 -23.63
CA THR A 121 4.49 14.99 -24.50
C THR A 121 5.32 16.08 -25.16
N ILE A 122 5.38 16.07 -26.49
CA ILE A 122 5.95 17.16 -27.28
C ILE A 122 4.82 17.82 -28.05
N PRO A 123 4.72 19.16 -28.04
CA PRO A 123 3.77 19.87 -28.90
C PRO A 123 3.92 19.41 -30.37
N GLY A 124 2.87 18.78 -30.91
CA GLY A 124 2.84 18.31 -32.30
C GLY A 124 3.27 16.86 -32.57
N SER A 125 3.58 16.04 -31.54
CA SER A 125 3.91 14.62 -31.70
C SER A 125 3.06 13.71 -30.81
N ALA A 126 2.77 12.49 -31.29
CA ALA A 126 2.08 11.48 -30.51
C ALA A 126 2.96 10.99 -29.33
N PRO A 127 2.44 10.97 -28.08
CA PRO A 127 3.19 10.57 -26.89
C PRO A 127 3.88 9.22 -27.02
N VAL A 128 4.99 9.03 -26.30
CA VAL A 128 5.70 7.74 -26.23
C VAL A 128 4.98 6.81 -25.23
N THR A 129 3.96 6.10 -25.69
CA THR A 129 3.20 5.19 -24.82
C THR A 129 3.78 3.78 -24.85
N LEU A 130 4.12 3.23 -23.67
CA LEU A 130 4.38 1.80 -23.51
C LEU A 130 3.08 1.08 -23.20
N GLU A 131 2.81 -0.05 -23.82
CA GLU A 131 1.57 -0.78 -23.57
C GLU A 131 1.58 -1.45 -22.18
N PRO A 132 0.41 -1.77 -21.58
CA PRO A 132 0.34 -2.43 -20.27
C PRO A 132 1.24 -3.68 -20.19
N PHE A 133 1.25 -4.53 -21.20
CA PHE A 133 2.08 -5.74 -21.27
C PHE A 133 3.60 -5.49 -21.40
N GLN A 134 4.02 -4.24 -21.59
CA GLN A 134 5.43 -3.81 -21.55
C GLN A 134 5.82 -3.31 -20.14
N ARG A 135 4.90 -3.30 -19.17
CA ARG A 135 5.11 -2.74 -17.84
C ARG A 135 5.07 -3.83 -16.76
N VAL A 136 5.99 -3.75 -15.82
CA VAL A 136 6.02 -4.54 -14.58
C VAL A 136 5.69 -3.62 -13.42
N SER A 137 4.61 -3.94 -12.72
CA SER A 137 4.11 -3.22 -11.53
C SER A 137 4.71 -3.79 -10.23
N LEU A 138 4.43 -3.12 -9.11
CA LEU A 138 4.81 -3.59 -7.77
C LEU A 138 4.25 -4.99 -7.48
N THR A 139 2.96 -5.20 -7.77
CA THR A 139 2.25 -6.46 -7.59
C THR A 139 1.68 -6.99 -8.90
N HIS A 140 1.34 -8.28 -8.90
CA HIS A 140 0.62 -8.89 -10.01
C HIS A 140 -0.66 -8.12 -10.33
N GLN A 141 -0.88 -7.90 -11.62
CA GLN A 141 -2.09 -7.26 -12.13
C GLN A 141 -2.95 -8.34 -12.79
N VAL A 142 -4.25 -8.32 -12.51
CA VAL A 142 -5.21 -9.33 -13.01
C VAL A 142 -5.22 -9.44 -14.54
N ASN A 143 -4.93 -8.33 -15.23
CA ASN A 143 -4.97 -8.23 -16.70
C ASN A 143 -3.59 -8.32 -17.38
N GLN A 144 -2.55 -8.77 -16.66
CA GLN A 144 -1.21 -8.95 -17.24
C GLN A 144 -1.01 -10.38 -17.76
N PRO A 145 -0.54 -10.56 -19.01
CA PRO A 145 -0.29 -11.90 -19.57
C PRO A 145 0.93 -12.60 -18.97
N TYR A 146 1.75 -11.89 -18.17
CA TYR A 146 2.93 -12.45 -17.53
C TYR A 146 2.77 -12.44 -16.01
N ASN A 147 3.09 -13.57 -15.39
CA ASN A 147 3.18 -13.69 -13.95
C ASN A 147 4.53 -13.10 -13.46
N VAL A 148 4.72 -11.77 -13.62
CA VAL A 148 5.93 -11.06 -13.16
C VAL A 148 5.51 -9.77 -12.45
N CYS A 149 6.02 -9.58 -11.24
CA CYS A 149 5.93 -8.32 -10.49
C CYS A 149 7.22 -8.06 -9.70
N LEU A 150 7.32 -6.88 -9.08
CA LEU A 150 8.54 -6.49 -8.37
C LEU A 150 8.59 -6.97 -6.91
N PHE A 151 7.45 -7.02 -6.23
CA PHE A 151 7.37 -7.53 -4.86
C PHE A 151 7.38 -9.05 -4.85
N LEU A 152 7.98 -9.61 -3.80
CA LEU A 152 8.03 -11.04 -3.58
C LEU A 152 6.61 -11.60 -3.47
N THR A 153 6.36 -12.70 -4.16
CA THR A 153 5.18 -13.54 -3.94
C THR A 153 5.22 -14.22 -2.57
N PRO A 154 4.09 -14.77 -2.07
CA PRO A 154 4.11 -15.55 -0.84
C PRO A 154 5.13 -16.69 -0.90
N ASP A 155 5.23 -17.37 -2.05
CA ASP A 155 6.15 -18.48 -2.26
C ASP A 155 7.61 -18.02 -2.32
N GLU A 156 7.89 -16.89 -3.00
CA GLU A 156 9.23 -16.30 -3.01
C GLU A 156 9.64 -15.77 -1.64
N PHE A 157 8.71 -15.21 -0.86
CA PHE A 157 8.98 -14.78 0.50
C PHE A 157 9.25 -15.98 1.42
N GLU A 158 8.53 -17.09 1.25
CA GLU A 158 8.78 -18.35 1.96
C GLU A 158 10.19 -18.90 1.65
N ASP A 159 10.61 -18.87 0.37
CA ASP A 159 11.97 -19.23 -0.03
C ASP A 159 13.01 -18.29 0.60
N VAL A 160 12.76 -16.97 0.60
CA VAL A 160 13.61 -16.00 1.30
C VAL A 160 13.75 -16.35 2.78
N CYS A 161 12.64 -16.59 3.49
CA CYS A 161 12.68 -17.00 4.90
C CYS A 161 13.45 -18.30 5.11
N SER A 162 13.29 -19.27 4.22
CA SER A 162 13.96 -20.58 4.29
C SER A 162 15.48 -20.44 4.12
N ARG A 163 15.92 -19.70 3.10
CA ARG A 163 17.35 -19.41 2.87
C ARG A 163 17.95 -18.53 3.95
N TRP A 164 17.17 -17.58 4.44
CA TRP A 164 17.58 -16.69 5.52
C TRP A 164 17.79 -17.44 6.85
N ALA A 165 16.99 -18.47 7.08
CA ALA A 165 17.09 -19.32 8.27
C ALA A 165 18.12 -20.46 8.13
N ALA A 166 18.45 -20.87 6.90
CA ALA A 166 19.31 -21.99 6.46
C ALA A 166 20.10 -22.72 7.57
N GLY A 167 19.43 -23.59 8.33
CA GLY A 167 20.04 -24.49 9.31
C GLY A 167 20.35 -23.88 10.69
N HIS A 168 20.00 -22.62 10.93
CA HIS A 168 20.25 -21.93 12.19
C HIS A 168 19.03 -21.83 13.11
N PHE A 169 17.82 -21.79 12.55
CA PHE A 169 16.56 -21.70 13.29
C PHE A 169 15.37 -21.95 12.35
N GLU A 170 14.16 -21.99 12.89
CA GLU A 170 12.92 -22.07 12.12
C GLU A 170 11.97 -20.93 12.51
N LEU A 171 11.42 -20.22 11.53
CA LEU A 171 10.30 -19.29 11.75
C LEU A 171 8.98 -20.06 11.67
N SER A 172 8.09 -19.86 12.64
CA SER A 172 6.73 -20.38 12.53
C SER A 172 5.95 -19.75 11.37
N GLY A 173 5.02 -20.50 10.78
CA GLY A 173 4.18 -20.01 9.68
C GLY A 173 3.37 -18.75 10.05
N GLU A 174 2.99 -18.61 11.32
CA GLU A 174 2.29 -17.41 11.80
C GLU A 174 3.17 -16.15 11.70
N VAL A 175 4.45 -16.24 12.08
CA VAL A 175 5.41 -15.13 11.95
C VAL A 175 5.64 -14.77 10.49
N LYS A 176 5.80 -15.78 9.62
CA LYS A 176 5.99 -15.56 8.18
C LYS A 176 4.76 -14.88 7.56
N ASN A 177 3.56 -15.39 7.83
CA ASN A 177 2.32 -14.80 7.35
C ASN A 177 2.13 -13.36 7.84
N TYR A 178 2.45 -13.08 9.10
CA TYR A 178 2.34 -11.73 9.64
C TYR A 178 3.33 -10.76 8.97
N LEU A 179 4.60 -11.17 8.83
CA LEU A 179 5.61 -10.37 8.13
C LEU A 179 5.20 -10.09 6.70
N TYR A 180 4.78 -11.11 5.96
CA TYR A 180 4.32 -10.96 4.58
C TYR A 180 3.13 -10.00 4.48
N ASN A 181 2.13 -10.13 5.36
CA ASN A 181 0.96 -9.25 5.35
C ASN A 181 1.31 -7.79 5.67
N LEU A 182 2.34 -7.56 6.49
CA LEU A 182 2.78 -6.22 6.88
C LEU A 182 3.63 -5.57 5.77
N THR A 183 4.50 -6.34 5.12
CA THR A 183 5.45 -5.85 4.10
C THR A 183 4.92 -5.97 2.68
N SER A 184 3.88 -6.77 2.46
CA SER A 184 3.34 -7.08 1.14
C SER A 184 4.37 -7.66 0.16
N GLY A 185 5.41 -8.33 0.68
CA GLY A 185 6.51 -8.84 -0.14
C GLY A 185 7.51 -7.76 -0.61
N HIS A 186 7.42 -6.52 -0.11
CA HIS A 186 8.37 -5.46 -0.45
C HIS A 186 9.78 -5.84 0.04
N ALA A 187 10.68 -6.18 -0.89
CA ALA A 187 12.00 -6.76 -0.60
C ALA A 187 12.81 -6.00 0.47
N GLY A 188 12.90 -4.66 0.38
CA GLY A 188 13.60 -3.85 1.37
C GLY A 188 13.01 -3.95 2.79
N LEU A 189 11.68 -3.99 2.92
CA LEU A 189 10.98 -4.14 4.20
C LEU A 189 11.11 -5.55 4.74
N CYS A 190 10.95 -6.57 3.87
CA CYS A 190 11.17 -7.97 4.25
C CYS A 190 12.56 -8.16 4.84
N ASN A 191 13.60 -7.75 4.11
CA ASN A 191 14.98 -7.86 4.58
C ASN A 191 15.24 -7.05 5.85
N GLY A 192 14.68 -5.83 5.93
CA GLY A 192 14.82 -4.94 7.08
C GLY A 192 14.21 -5.52 8.36
N LEU A 193 12.95 -5.98 8.30
CA LEU A 193 12.25 -6.53 9.45
C LEU A 193 12.81 -7.89 9.88
N LEU A 194 13.13 -8.77 8.93
CA LEU A 194 13.79 -10.03 9.23
C LEU A 194 15.11 -9.78 9.98
N SER A 195 15.97 -8.89 9.46
CA SER A 195 17.23 -8.53 10.12
C SER A 195 17.02 -7.99 11.54
N THR A 196 16.05 -7.10 11.74
CA THR A 196 15.73 -6.56 13.08
C THR A 196 15.25 -7.65 14.03
N ILE A 197 14.47 -8.63 13.56
CA ILE A 197 14.00 -9.76 14.38
C ILE A 197 15.19 -10.58 14.91
N LEU A 198 16.27 -10.77 14.15
CA LEU A 198 17.47 -11.49 14.65
C LEU A 198 18.21 -10.74 15.75
N ASP A 199 18.04 -9.43 15.81
CA ASP A 199 18.67 -8.60 16.83
C ASP A 199 17.91 -8.60 18.16
N LEU A 200 16.68 -9.12 18.18
CA LEU A 200 15.88 -9.25 19.40
C LEU A 200 16.50 -10.25 20.38
N LYS A 201 16.56 -9.88 21.66
CA LYS A 201 17.16 -10.71 22.72
C LYS A 201 16.45 -12.04 22.85
N GLU A 202 15.12 -12.03 22.78
CA GLU A 202 14.24 -13.18 22.87
C GLU A 202 14.49 -14.17 21.73
N VAL A 203 14.72 -13.64 20.53
CA VAL A 203 15.03 -14.43 19.34
C VAL A 203 16.44 -15.01 19.42
N ARG A 204 17.43 -14.24 19.88
CA ARG A 204 18.79 -14.75 20.12
C ARG A 204 18.81 -15.88 21.14
N ALA A 205 18.00 -15.78 22.20
CA ALA A 205 17.84 -16.83 23.19
C ALA A 205 17.20 -18.09 22.58
N ALA A 206 16.08 -17.95 21.87
CA ALA A 206 15.40 -19.07 21.19
C ALA A 206 16.34 -19.77 20.19
N ARG A 207 17.08 -19.01 19.38
CA ARG A 207 18.08 -19.54 18.45
C ARG A 207 19.19 -20.32 19.16
N SER A 208 19.67 -19.82 20.29
CA SER A 208 20.72 -20.50 21.07
C SER A 208 20.22 -21.83 21.66
N ALA A 209 18.92 -21.93 21.93
CA ALA A 209 18.25 -23.16 22.35
C ALA A 209 17.86 -24.08 21.18
N SER A 210 18.12 -23.69 19.92
CA SER A 210 17.61 -24.36 18.71
C SER A 210 16.08 -24.43 18.64
N ASP A 211 15.40 -23.49 19.30
CA ASP A 211 13.94 -23.41 19.33
C ASP A 211 13.38 -22.72 18.08
N ARG A 212 12.13 -23.07 17.77
CA ARG A 212 11.33 -22.40 16.76
C ARG A 212 10.99 -20.97 17.21
N ILE A 213 11.23 -20.00 16.34
CA ILE A 213 10.80 -18.61 16.55
C ILE A 213 9.30 -18.53 16.28
N THR A 214 8.53 -18.38 17.37
CA THR A 214 7.08 -18.26 17.33
C THR A 214 6.66 -16.81 17.52
N MET A 215 5.36 -16.52 17.37
CA MET A 215 4.84 -15.19 17.67
C MET A 215 5.07 -14.77 19.12
N ALA A 216 5.10 -15.70 20.08
CA ALA A 216 5.46 -15.39 21.46
C ALA A 216 6.85 -14.75 21.57
N SER A 217 7.80 -15.13 20.69
CA SER A 217 9.16 -14.59 20.64
C SER A 217 9.23 -13.16 20.08
N VAL A 218 8.27 -12.75 19.24
CA VAL A 218 8.36 -11.50 18.46
C VAL A 218 7.17 -10.54 18.65
N HIS A 219 6.09 -10.93 19.33
CA HIS A 219 4.89 -10.08 19.49
C HIS A 219 5.22 -8.71 20.10
N ARG A 220 6.06 -8.66 21.14
CA ARG A 220 6.51 -7.40 21.76
C ARG A 220 7.17 -6.43 20.79
N PHE A 221 7.83 -6.93 19.74
CA PHE A 221 8.40 -6.10 18.69
C PHE A 221 7.31 -5.50 17.80
N PHE A 222 6.32 -6.30 17.40
CA PHE A 222 5.25 -5.85 16.52
C PHE A 222 4.18 -4.99 17.23
N ASP A 223 3.98 -5.20 18.53
CA ASP A 223 3.08 -4.41 19.38
C ASP A 223 3.70 -3.07 19.81
N ASN A 224 5.00 -2.86 19.56
CA ASN A 224 5.69 -1.62 19.87
C ASN A 224 5.95 -0.79 18.60
N ASP A 225 5.02 0.13 18.30
CA ASP A 225 5.13 1.04 17.15
C ASP A 225 6.44 1.81 17.13
N THR A 226 6.96 2.25 18.28
CA THR A 226 8.23 2.98 18.31
C THR A 226 9.38 2.15 17.75
N ILE A 227 9.50 0.88 18.18
CA ILE A 227 10.58 0.00 17.73
C ILE A 227 10.34 -0.45 16.27
N LEU A 228 9.11 -0.82 15.94
CA LEU A 228 8.75 -1.26 14.59
C LEU A 228 8.98 -0.15 13.55
N LEU A 229 8.52 1.06 13.84
CA LEU A 229 8.63 2.18 12.91
C LEU A 229 10.06 2.72 12.84
N ASP A 230 10.86 2.62 13.90
CA ASP A 230 12.29 2.91 13.84
C ASP A 230 13.06 1.89 12.97
N ALA A 231 12.65 0.61 13.00
CA ALA A 231 13.18 -0.40 12.09
C ALA A 231 12.87 -0.06 10.61
N VAL A 232 11.66 0.42 10.31
CA VAL A 232 11.29 0.91 8.98
C VAL A 232 12.17 2.09 8.57
N LYS A 233 12.27 3.11 9.44
CA LYS A 233 13.07 4.32 9.18
C LYS A 233 14.55 4.02 8.95
N SER A 234 15.13 3.10 9.72
CA SER A 234 16.56 2.79 9.65
C SER A 234 16.91 1.90 8.45
N ARG A 235 16.09 0.91 8.12
CA ARG A 235 16.40 -0.11 7.09
C ARG A 235 15.95 0.27 5.68
N VAL A 236 14.86 1.03 5.55
CA VAL A 236 14.35 1.50 4.24
C VAL A 236 14.26 3.02 4.16
N ARG A 237 15.25 3.74 4.71
CA ARG A 237 15.26 5.21 4.89
C ARG A 237 14.74 6.06 3.72
N ARG A 238 14.91 5.62 2.47
CA ARG A 238 14.47 6.34 1.26
C ARG A 238 13.01 6.11 0.87
N SER A 239 12.35 5.11 1.44
CA SER A 239 11.00 4.68 1.07
C SER A 239 9.89 5.43 1.82
N PRO A 240 9.96 5.63 3.15
CA PRO A 240 8.92 6.32 3.88
C PRO A 240 9.11 7.86 3.90
N PRO A 241 8.02 8.63 4.13
CA PRO A 241 8.08 10.07 4.29
C PRO A 241 9.08 10.55 5.35
N GLN A 242 9.84 11.59 5.03
CA GLN A 242 10.77 12.22 5.97
C GLN A 242 10.16 13.47 6.59
N LYS A 243 10.32 13.68 7.91
CA LYS A 243 9.83 14.88 8.60
C LYS A 243 10.28 16.18 7.92
N SER A 244 11.52 16.23 7.45
CA SER A 244 12.07 17.38 6.74
C SER A 244 11.38 17.68 5.40
N ALA A 245 10.88 16.66 4.70
CA ALA A 245 10.12 16.86 3.45
C ALA A 245 8.69 17.31 3.78
N LEU A 246 8.07 16.70 4.79
CA LEU A 246 6.71 17.01 5.24
C LEU A 246 6.56 18.45 5.76
N SER A 247 7.61 18.99 6.41
CA SER A 247 7.61 20.35 6.93
C SER A 247 8.03 21.43 5.92
N ASN A 248 8.40 21.05 4.69
CA ASN A 248 8.96 21.98 3.71
C ASN A 248 7.90 22.37 2.67
N GLU A 249 6.98 23.24 3.07
CA GLU A 249 5.91 23.75 2.19
C GLU A 249 6.43 24.63 1.04
N THR A 250 7.66 25.15 1.13
CA THR A 250 8.28 25.90 0.03
C THR A 250 8.67 24.99 -1.14
N ILE A 251 9.24 23.81 -0.85
CA ILE A 251 9.68 22.86 -1.88
C ILE A 251 8.54 21.91 -2.28
N TYR A 252 7.73 21.47 -1.31
CA TYR A 252 6.70 20.46 -1.52
C TYR A 252 5.31 20.94 -1.03
N PRO A 253 4.73 21.97 -1.69
CA PRO A 253 3.46 22.53 -1.27
C PRO A 253 2.34 21.47 -1.26
N GLY A 254 1.64 21.34 -0.14
CA GLY A 254 0.51 20.43 0.03
C GLY A 254 0.87 18.95 0.27
N LEU A 255 2.16 18.60 0.38
CA LEU A 255 2.61 17.21 0.55
C LEU A 255 2.04 16.54 1.81
N SER A 256 2.05 17.25 2.94
CA SER A 256 1.51 16.73 4.20
C SER A 256 0.00 16.52 4.13
N SER A 257 -0.71 17.43 3.46
CA SER A 257 -2.17 17.37 3.28
C SER A 257 -2.57 16.17 2.40
N VAL A 258 -1.89 15.99 1.27
CA VAL A 258 -2.22 14.88 0.35
C VAL A 258 -1.91 13.52 0.95
N LEU A 259 -0.82 13.38 1.70
CA LEU A 259 -0.50 12.12 2.38
C LEU A 259 -1.50 11.83 3.50
N ARG A 260 -1.94 12.85 4.26
CA ARG A 260 -3.02 12.70 5.25
C ARG A 260 -4.31 12.24 4.57
N LYS A 261 -4.67 12.85 3.44
CA LYS A 261 -5.84 12.45 2.64
C LYS A 261 -5.74 10.99 2.19
N ALA A 262 -4.60 10.57 1.63
CA ALA A 262 -4.39 9.19 1.20
C ALA A 262 -4.48 8.17 2.35
N ILE A 263 -4.03 8.55 3.56
CA ILE A 263 -4.20 7.72 4.75
C ILE A 263 -5.69 7.57 5.11
N ILE A 264 -6.42 8.68 5.14
CA ILE A 264 -7.83 8.74 5.57
C ILE A 264 -8.78 8.07 4.56
N GLU A 265 -8.58 8.34 3.27
CA GLU A 265 -9.48 7.92 2.19
C GLU A 265 -9.08 6.59 1.54
N ASN A 266 -8.11 5.88 2.12
CA ASN A 266 -7.59 4.64 1.54
C ASN A 266 -6.98 4.76 0.14
N GLY A 267 -6.42 5.93 -0.16
CA GLY A 267 -5.80 6.26 -1.44
C GLY A 267 -6.41 7.53 -2.02
N ILE A 268 -6.03 7.89 -3.25
CA ILE A 268 -6.52 9.08 -3.94
C ILE A 268 -6.77 8.71 -5.40
N GLU A 269 -8.00 8.94 -5.87
CA GLU A 269 -8.32 8.93 -7.29
C GLU A 269 -8.15 10.35 -7.86
N ALA A 270 -7.46 10.48 -8.98
CA ALA A 270 -7.30 11.74 -9.69
C ALA A 270 -7.35 11.53 -11.21
N THR A 271 -8.15 12.36 -11.89
CA THR A 271 -8.17 12.46 -13.36
C THR A 271 -7.07 13.41 -13.85
N ASP A 272 -6.91 14.55 -13.18
CA ASP A 272 -5.76 15.45 -13.35
C ASP A 272 -4.95 15.54 -12.04
N PRO A 273 -3.87 14.74 -11.90
CA PRO A 273 -3.01 14.77 -10.72
C PRO A 273 -2.36 16.12 -10.44
N ALA A 274 -2.27 17.02 -11.42
CA ALA A 274 -1.70 18.35 -11.24
C ALA A 274 -2.63 19.29 -10.46
N GLN A 275 -3.95 19.02 -10.44
CA GLN A 275 -4.93 19.80 -9.68
C GLN A 275 -4.98 19.42 -8.20
N VAL A 276 -4.28 18.36 -7.79
CA VAL A 276 -4.24 17.90 -6.40
C VAL A 276 -2.90 18.33 -5.78
N PRO A 277 -2.87 19.39 -4.94
CA PRO A 277 -1.62 19.89 -4.37
C PRO A 277 -0.83 18.79 -3.66
N GLY A 278 0.47 18.73 -3.93
CA GLY A 278 1.38 17.74 -3.35
C GLY A 278 1.33 16.34 -3.95
N LEU A 279 0.32 15.97 -4.74
CA LEU A 279 0.15 14.58 -5.23
C LEU A 279 1.31 14.14 -6.13
N ILE A 280 1.70 14.98 -7.08
CA ILE A 280 2.85 14.72 -7.97
C ILE A 280 4.14 14.59 -7.16
N ALA A 281 4.32 15.42 -6.12
CA ALA A 281 5.50 15.34 -5.26
C ALA A 281 5.52 14.03 -4.45
N ALA A 282 4.39 13.65 -3.83
CA ALA A 282 4.25 12.39 -3.10
C ALA A 282 4.56 11.17 -3.99
N TYR A 283 4.11 11.22 -5.25
CA TYR A 283 4.38 10.20 -6.25
C TYR A 283 5.86 10.17 -6.68
N LYS A 284 6.45 11.31 -7.05
CA LYS A 284 7.86 11.39 -7.48
C LYS A 284 8.85 11.02 -6.38
N LEU A 285 8.53 11.34 -5.13
CA LEU A 285 9.32 10.93 -3.96
C LEU A 285 9.16 9.43 -3.63
N GLY A 286 8.21 8.74 -4.28
CA GLY A 286 7.94 7.32 -4.07
C GLY A 286 7.18 7.00 -2.78
N TYR A 287 6.54 8.00 -2.17
CA TYR A 287 5.69 7.80 -0.98
C TYR A 287 4.33 7.19 -1.35
N LEU A 288 3.82 7.55 -2.54
CA LEU A 288 2.66 6.94 -3.17
C LEU A 288 3.07 6.29 -4.49
N GLN A 289 2.40 5.20 -4.86
CA GLN A 289 2.49 4.53 -6.15
C GLN A 289 1.18 4.76 -6.93
N SER A 290 1.26 4.73 -8.26
CA SER A 290 0.10 4.88 -9.15
C SER A 290 -0.23 3.62 -9.94
N GLU A 291 -1.53 3.40 -10.13
CA GLU A 291 -2.14 2.42 -11.03
C GLU A 291 -3.34 3.03 -11.77
N SER A 292 -3.53 2.59 -13.00
CA SER A 292 -4.65 3.04 -13.83
C SER A 292 -5.89 2.24 -13.49
N VAL A 293 -6.98 2.95 -13.23
CA VAL A 293 -8.22 2.34 -12.73
C VAL A 293 -9.29 2.35 -13.81
N GLU A 294 -9.51 3.48 -14.45
CA GLU A 294 -10.44 3.64 -15.58
C GLU A 294 -9.77 4.49 -16.64
N GLU A 295 -10.40 4.64 -17.81
CA GLU A 295 -9.92 5.61 -18.81
C GLU A 295 -9.75 6.98 -18.14
N GLU A 296 -8.54 7.53 -18.22
CA GLU A 296 -8.16 8.84 -17.68
C GLU A 296 -8.14 8.97 -16.13
N THR A 297 -8.48 7.93 -15.37
CA THR A 297 -8.44 7.99 -13.89
C THR A 297 -7.30 7.15 -13.32
N THR A 298 -6.40 7.83 -12.61
CA THR A 298 -5.28 7.21 -11.89
C THR A 298 -5.56 7.15 -10.39
N PHE A 299 -5.29 5.99 -9.79
CA PHE A 299 -5.35 5.80 -8.35
C PHE A 299 -3.95 5.79 -7.74
N TYR A 300 -3.82 6.49 -6.62
CA TYR A 300 -2.58 6.68 -5.88
C TYR A 300 -2.71 6.14 -4.46
N ASP A 301 -1.81 5.25 -4.06
CA ASP A 301 -1.82 4.65 -2.71
C ASP A 301 -0.40 4.40 -2.20
N PHE A 302 -0.27 4.17 -0.89
CA PHE A 302 0.97 3.73 -0.28
C PHE A 302 1.40 2.36 -0.81
N PRO A 303 2.71 2.12 -0.99
CA PRO A 303 3.21 0.87 -1.54
C PRO A 303 2.85 -0.36 -0.69
N THR A 304 2.76 -0.18 0.63
CA THR A 304 2.41 -1.24 1.59
C THR A 304 1.67 -0.65 2.79
N ARG A 305 0.98 -1.51 3.56
CA ARG A 305 0.33 -1.11 4.82
C ARG A 305 1.30 -0.51 5.83
N LEU A 306 2.54 -1.01 5.87
CA LEU A 306 3.56 -0.49 6.78
C LEU A 306 4.02 0.93 6.40
N HIS A 307 4.06 1.27 5.11
CA HIS A 307 4.32 2.66 4.68
C HIS A 307 3.20 3.60 5.13
N ARG A 308 1.94 3.17 4.96
CA ARG A 308 0.77 3.91 5.44
C ARG A 308 0.81 4.10 6.96
N ARG A 309 1.07 3.04 7.73
CA ARG A 309 1.22 3.09 9.21
C ARG A 309 2.32 4.06 9.62
N TYR A 310 3.48 4.00 8.95
CA TYR A 310 4.58 4.92 9.23
C TYR A 310 4.19 6.37 8.92
N ALA A 311 3.57 6.65 7.77
CA ALA A 311 3.11 7.99 7.43
C ALA A 311 2.04 8.50 8.43
N ALA A 312 1.13 7.63 8.85
CA ALA A 312 0.14 7.91 9.88
C ALA A 312 0.80 8.33 11.19
N SER A 313 1.84 7.62 11.64
CA SER A 313 2.56 7.98 12.87
C SER A 313 3.25 9.35 12.83
N LEU A 314 3.49 9.90 11.63
CA LEU A 314 4.10 11.22 11.45
C LEU A 314 3.06 12.34 11.30
N LEU A 315 1.92 12.04 10.68
CA LEU A 315 0.95 13.04 10.25
C LEU A 315 -0.30 13.04 11.13
N LEU A 316 -0.75 11.89 11.58
CA LEU A 316 -1.90 11.78 12.47
C LEU A 316 -1.42 11.97 13.90
N ASP A 317 -1.79 13.09 14.48
CA ASP A 317 -1.35 13.48 15.81
C ASP A 317 -2.01 12.59 16.86
N GLY A 318 -1.20 11.97 17.71
CA GLY A 318 -1.66 11.15 18.82
C GLY A 318 -1.88 11.92 20.12
N GLU A 319 -1.49 13.20 20.17
CA GLU A 319 -1.42 13.95 21.43
C GLU A 319 -2.72 14.64 21.85
N TYR A 320 -3.70 14.80 20.96
CA TYR A 320 -4.99 15.42 21.29
C TYR A 320 -6.14 14.45 21.02
N ASP A 321 -6.95 14.11 22.05
CA ASP A 321 -8.14 13.27 21.81
C ASP A 321 -9.27 14.11 21.19
N GLY A 322 -9.49 15.35 21.62
CA GLY A 322 -10.30 16.37 20.94
C GLY A 322 -11.74 15.99 20.60
N VAL A 323 -12.17 14.82 21.04
CA VAL A 323 -13.48 14.26 20.78
C VAL A 323 -14.44 15.03 21.68
N GLU A 324 -15.22 15.92 21.07
CA GLU A 324 -16.25 16.72 21.75
C GLU A 324 -17.47 15.87 22.18
N TYR A 325 -17.55 14.64 21.68
CA TYR A 325 -18.61 13.70 21.99
C TYR A 325 -18.47 13.11 23.39
N GLN A 326 -19.61 12.89 24.06
CA GLN A 326 -19.66 12.35 25.41
C GLN A 326 -19.67 10.82 25.45
N THR A 327 -20.18 10.16 24.40
CA THR A 327 -20.26 8.70 24.27
C THR A 327 -19.73 8.23 22.92
N VAL A 328 -19.26 6.98 22.86
CA VAL A 328 -18.80 6.37 21.60
C VAL A 328 -19.96 6.25 20.60
N ARG A 329 -21.19 6.07 21.10
CA ARG A 329 -22.40 6.04 20.29
C ARG A 329 -22.61 7.35 19.55
N ASP A 330 -22.57 8.48 20.26
CA ASP A 330 -22.83 9.79 19.65
C ASP A 330 -21.74 10.13 18.61
N LEU A 331 -20.48 9.77 18.90
CA LEU A 331 -19.38 9.88 17.93
C LEU A 331 -19.65 9.02 16.68
N CYS A 332 -20.03 7.76 16.86
CA CYS A 332 -20.30 6.86 15.74
C CYS A 332 -21.49 7.34 14.91
N PHE A 333 -22.54 7.86 15.53
CA PHE A 333 -23.69 8.40 14.80
C PHE A 333 -23.32 9.65 13.99
N ALA A 334 -22.51 10.55 14.56
CA ALA A 334 -21.96 11.66 13.79
C ALA A 334 -21.06 11.18 12.63
N ALA A 335 -20.31 10.10 12.82
CA ALA A 335 -19.54 9.49 11.74
C ALA A 335 -20.45 8.94 10.63
N LEU A 336 -21.55 8.25 10.96
CA LEU A 336 -22.53 7.78 9.98
C LEU A 336 -23.12 8.91 9.13
N GLU A 337 -23.33 10.10 9.69
CA GLU A 337 -23.76 11.29 8.92
C GLU A 337 -22.77 11.71 7.84
N ASN A 338 -21.50 11.37 8.01
CA ASN A 338 -20.42 11.68 7.08
C ASN A 338 -20.11 10.53 6.12
N PHE A 339 -20.88 9.43 6.12
CA PHE A 339 -20.67 8.32 5.19
C PHE A 339 -20.85 8.77 3.74
N SER A 340 -20.04 8.23 2.84
CA SER A 340 -19.99 8.55 1.43
C SER A 340 -20.55 7.37 0.62
N PRO A 341 -21.68 7.55 -0.08
CA PRO A 341 -22.19 6.56 -1.04
C PRO A 341 -21.13 6.15 -2.05
N ARG A 342 -20.31 7.10 -2.51
CA ARG A 342 -19.22 6.82 -3.44
C ARG A 342 -18.21 5.88 -2.82
N GLN A 343 -17.79 6.08 -1.58
CA GLN A 343 -16.81 5.19 -0.93
C GLN A 343 -17.39 3.80 -0.67
N LEU A 344 -18.67 3.69 -0.33
CA LEU A 344 -19.33 2.40 -0.14
C LEU A 344 -19.55 1.64 -1.46
N LYS A 345 -19.90 2.36 -2.54
CA LYS A 345 -20.13 1.80 -3.89
C LYS A 345 -18.82 1.47 -4.63
N ASN A 346 -17.85 2.38 -4.54
CA ASN A 346 -16.62 2.37 -5.33
C ASN A 346 -15.41 1.85 -4.55
N HIS A 347 -15.57 1.37 -3.31
CA HIS A 347 -14.44 0.75 -2.60
C HIS A 347 -13.83 -0.30 -3.51
N PRO A 348 -12.57 -0.13 -3.95
CA PRO A 348 -12.10 -0.80 -5.14
C PRO A 348 -12.31 -2.30 -5.03
N ARG A 349 -13.03 -2.87 -6.01
CA ARG A 349 -12.96 -4.29 -6.38
C ARG A 349 -11.56 -4.70 -6.87
N LYS A 350 -10.54 -3.90 -6.55
CA LYS A 350 -9.18 -4.00 -7.05
C LYS A 350 -8.28 -4.35 -5.87
N PRO A 351 -7.30 -5.24 -6.07
CA PRO A 351 -6.40 -5.65 -5.01
C PRO A 351 -5.81 -4.41 -4.33
N LYS A 352 -5.86 -4.35 -3.00
CA LYS A 352 -5.11 -3.33 -2.24
C LYS A 352 -3.65 -3.42 -2.69
N PHE A 353 -2.98 -2.28 -2.90
CA PHE A 353 -1.55 -2.31 -3.26
C PHE A 353 -0.78 -3.19 -2.28
N GLY A 354 -0.01 -4.13 -2.82
CA GLY A 354 0.72 -5.11 -2.00
C GLY A 354 -0.06 -6.37 -1.59
N THR A 355 -1.33 -6.52 -1.95
CA THR A 355 -2.04 -7.80 -1.80
C THR A 355 -2.00 -8.55 -3.13
N GLN A 356 -1.16 -9.59 -3.20
CA GLN A 356 -1.08 -10.45 -4.39
C GLN A 356 -2.29 -11.38 -4.55
N ILE A 357 -3.12 -11.49 -3.51
CA ILE A 357 -4.36 -12.24 -3.57
C ILE A 357 -5.42 -11.28 -4.13
N ALA A 358 -5.85 -11.55 -5.36
CA ALA A 358 -7.02 -10.91 -5.99
C ALA A 358 -8.34 -11.37 -5.33
N SER A 359 -8.40 -11.43 -4.01
CA SER A 359 -9.65 -11.57 -3.29
C SER A 359 -10.26 -10.18 -3.22
N ALA A 360 -11.45 -10.02 -3.80
CA ALA A 360 -12.27 -8.84 -3.56
C ALA A 360 -12.30 -8.55 -2.05
N PRO A 361 -12.17 -7.28 -1.61
CA PRO A 361 -12.34 -6.95 -0.21
C PRO A 361 -13.64 -7.59 0.28
N THR A 362 -13.64 -8.24 1.45
CA THR A 362 -14.90 -8.65 2.06
C THR A 362 -15.76 -7.40 2.20
N PRO A 363 -17.09 -7.45 1.95
CA PRO A 363 -17.92 -6.25 2.04
C PRO A 363 -17.86 -5.58 3.42
N GLU A 364 -17.54 -6.33 4.47
CA GLU A 364 -17.22 -5.82 5.81
C GLU A 364 -16.01 -4.85 5.81
N ALA A 365 -14.97 -5.15 5.03
CA ALA A 365 -13.79 -4.27 4.90
C ALA A 365 -14.15 -2.92 4.25
N GLN A 366 -15.24 -2.84 3.49
CA GLN A 366 -15.73 -1.58 2.91
C GLN A 366 -16.33 -0.70 4.01
N TYR A 367 -17.19 -1.26 4.86
CA TYR A 367 -17.77 -0.54 6.00
C TYR A 367 -16.71 -0.14 7.02
N GLN A 368 -15.73 -1.00 7.30
CA GLN A 368 -14.61 -0.65 8.17
C GLN A 368 -13.79 0.52 7.61
N SER A 369 -13.46 0.49 6.30
CA SER A 369 -12.71 1.56 5.65
C SER A 369 -13.47 2.88 5.66
N GLU A 370 -14.78 2.83 5.44
CA GLU A 370 -15.61 4.03 5.44
C GLU A 370 -15.84 4.58 6.85
N MET A 371 -16.01 3.70 7.83
CA MET A 371 -16.05 4.07 9.24
C MET A 371 -14.76 4.74 9.69
N TYR A 372 -13.60 4.19 9.31
CA TYR A 372 -12.30 4.80 9.55
C TYR A 372 -12.24 6.23 9.00
N ARG A 373 -12.64 6.42 7.74
CA ARG A 373 -12.64 7.70 7.05
C ARG A 373 -13.57 8.71 7.74
N ALA A 374 -14.80 8.30 8.02
CA ALA A 374 -15.81 9.16 8.62
C ALA A 374 -15.46 9.57 10.07
N LEU A 375 -14.90 8.65 10.86
CA LEU A 375 -14.35 8.97 12.19
C LEU A 375 -13.23 10.02 12.09
N HIS A 376 -12.36 9.95 11.08
CA HIS A 376 -11.35 10.98 10.86
C HIS A 376 -11.97 12.33 10.48
N VAL A 377 -13.00 12.37 9.64
CA VAL A 377 -13.69 13.63 9.31
C VAL A 377 -14.25 14.28 10.56
N VAL A 378 -15.02 13.53 11.35
CA VAL A 378 -15.71 14.05 12.54
C VAL A 378 -14.74 14.49 13.63
N THR A 379 -13.61 13.79 13.78
CA THR A 379 -12.59 14.17 14.78
C THR A 379 -11.56 15.17 14.26
N GLY A 380 -11.65 15.59 13.00
CA GLY A 380 -10.65 16.45 12.35
C GLY A 380 -9.27 15.80 12.25
N GLY A 381 -9.23 14.47 12.08
CA GLY A 381 -8.02 13.68 11.90
C GLY A 381 -7.27 13.36 13.20
N ARG A 382 -7.94 13.47 14.34
CA ARG A 382 -7.35 13.33 15.70
C ARG A 382 -7.70 12.01 16.39
N CYS A 383 -8.55 11.20 15.76
CA CYS A 383 -8.83 9.84 16.21
C CYS A 383 -7.72 8.88 15.78
N LEU A 384 -6.98 8.32 16.74
CA LEU A 384 -6.10 7.19 16.47
C LEU A 384 -6.92 5.90 16.47
N VAL A 385 -7.10 5.28 15.30
CA VAL A 385 -7.68 3.95 15.18
C VAL A 385 -6.54 2.93 15.18
N HIS A 386 -6.36 2.23 16.29
CA HIS A 386 -5.22 1.32 16.47
C HIS A 386 -5.42 -0.08 15.87
N SER A 387 -6.65 -0.50 15.61
CA SER A 387 -6.87 -1.90 15.28
C SER A 387 -6.19 -2.28 13.97
N GLU A 388 -6.35 -1.53 12.88
CA GLU A 388 -5.83 -1.89 11.56
C GLU A 388 -4.31 -2.18 11.56
N PHE A 389 -3.61 -1.67 12.58
CA PHE A 389 -2.18 -1.73 12.77
C PHE A 389 -1.71 -2.73 13.85
N SER A 390 -2.60 -3.28 14.70
CA SER A 390 -2.23 -4.24 15.73
C SER A 390 -2.04 -5.68 15.20
N TYR A 391 -1.07 -6.40 15.76
CA TYR A 391 -0.73 -7.79 15.43
C TYR A 391 -1.77 -8.81 15.93
N THR A 392 -2.35 -8.60 17.12
CA THR A 392 -3.16 -9.63 17.77
C THR A 392 -4.46 -9.88 17.01
N THR A 393 -4.67 -11.10 16.50
CA THR A 393 -5.92 -11.52 15.81
C THR A 393 -6.98 -12.05 16.78
N ARG A 394 -6.60 -12.47 17.98
CA ARG A 394 -7.53 -12.89 19.04
C ARG A 394 -7.92 -11.70 19.90
N GLY A 395 -9.22 -11.38 19.91
CA GLY A 395 -9.76 -10.29 20.71
C GLY A 395 -9.29 -8.93 20.21
N LYS A 396 -9.48 -8.63 18.93
CA LYS A 396 -9.19 -7.32 18.36
C LYS A 396 -10.47 -6.59 17.98
N ILE A 397 -10.71 -5.48 18.67
CA ILE A 397 -11.82 -4.57 18.36
C ILE A 397 -11.51 -3.79 17.09
N ASP A 398 -12.49 -3.58 16.20
CA ASP A 398 -12.22 -2.96 14.90
C ASP A 398 -11.75 -1.51 14.98
N PHE A 399 -12.13 -0.77 16.02
CA PHE A 399 -11.59 0.55 16.30
C PHE A 399 -11.41 0.72 17.80
N SER A 400 -10.24 1.22 18.19
CA SER A 400 -9.92 1.56 19.59
C SER A 400 -9.47 3.00 19.65
N LEU A 401 -10.16 3.82 20.45
CA LEU A 401 -9.79 5.20 20.74
C LEU A 401 -9.09 5.23 22.10
N ASN A 402 -7.77 5.05 22.07
CA ASN A 402 -6.96 4.72 23.26
C ASN A 402 -7.10 5.71 24.43
N LYS A 403 -7.28 7.01 24.19
CA LYS A 403 -7.36 8.02 25.26
C LYS A 403 -8.71 8.06 25.95
N ARG A 404 -9.79 7.82 25.21
CA ARG A 404 -11.14 7.72 25.76
C ARG A 404 -11.47 6.32 26.21
N THR A 405 -10.60 5.34 25.95
CA THR A 405 -10.84 3.92 26.24
C THR A 405 -12.13 3.46 25.57
N TRP A 406 -12.38 3.90 24.33
CA TRP A 406 -13.60 3.56 23.60
C TRP A 406 -13.35 2.50 22.55
N GLY A 407 -14.36 1.64 22.37
CA GLY A 407 -14.33 0.53 21.44
C GLY A 407 -15.44 0.60 20.39
N VAL A 408 -15.11 0.35 19.12
CA VAL A 408 -16.11 0.17 18.06
C VAL A 408 -15.85 -1.17 17.38
N GLU A 409 -16.84 -2.04 17.38
CA GLU A 409 -16.86 -3.25 16.55
C GLU A 409 -17.79 -2.99 15.36
N VAL A 410 -17.35 -3.37 14.17
CA VAL A 410 -18.09 -3.25 12.93
C VAL A 410 -18.31 -4.64 12.37
N MET A 411 -19.55 -4.96 12.05
CA MET A 411 -19.93 -6.24 11.48
C MET A 411 -20.93 -6.06 10.34
N ARG A 412 -21.30 -7.18 9.72
CA ARG A 412 -22.18 -7.18 8.55
C ARG A 412 -23.21 -8.29 8.62
N GLU A 413 -24.46 -7.96 8.28
CA GLU A 413 -25.58 -8.91 8.12
C GLU A 413 -25.70 -9.92 9.29
N GLY A 414 -25.42 -9.48 10.51
CA GLY A 414 -25.49 -10.33 11.70
C GLY A 414 -24.45 -11.47 11.74
N ASP A 415 -23.42 -11.47 10.89
CA ASP A 415 -22.45 -12.57 10.82
C ASP A 415 -21.79 -12.82 12.18
N ARG A 416 -21.97 -14.02 12.73
CA ARG A 416 -21.44 -14.44 14.04
C ARG A 416 -21.77 -13.46 15.18
N LEU A 417 -22.89 -12.74 15.12
CA LEU A 417 -23.30 -11.71 16.10
C LEU A 417 -23.08 -12.13 17.57
N GLN A 418 -23.51 -13.34 17.94
CA GLN A 418 -23.35 -13.83 19.30
C GLN A 418 -21.87 -13.92 19.72
N ASN A 419 -20.98 -14.35 18.81
CA ASN A 419 -19.55 -14.41 19.10
C ASN A 419 -18.96 -13.01 19.34
N HIS A 420 -19.43 -11.99 18.61
CA HIS A 420 -18.98 -10.61 18.81
C HIS A 420 -19.48 -10.05 20.15
N LEU A 421 -20.76 -10.25 20.48
CA LEU A 421 -21.32 -9.87 21.78
C LEU A 421 -20.58 -10.55 22.94
N ASP A 422 -20.26 -11.83 22.79
CA ASP A 422 -19.57 -12.61 23.82
C ASP A 422 -18.14 -12.11 24.08
N ARG A 423 -17.50 -11.44 23.12
CA ARG A 423 -16.16 -10.84 23.32
C ARG A 423 -16.19 -9.73 24.37
N PHE A 424 -17.28 -8.94 24.44
CA PHE A 424 -17.42 -7.81 25.37
C PHE A 424 -17.90 -8.20 26.78
N ARG A 425 -18.25 -9.48 27.01
CA ARG A 425 -18.59 -9.96 28.35
C ARG A 425 -17.36 -9.92 29.28
N LEU A 426 -17.59 -9.89 30.60
CA LEU A 426 -16.53 -9.84 31.63
C LEU A 426 -15.46 -10.95 31.47
N ASN A 427 -15.87 -12.15 31.03
CA ASN A 427 -15.00 -13.29 30.75
C ASN A 427 -14.70 -13.48 29.25
N GLY A 428 -15.11 -12.54 28.42
CA GLY A 428 -14.90 -12.53 26.97
C GLY A 428 -13.50 -12.07 26.59
N ALA A 429 -13.18 -12.16 25.30
CA ALA A 429 -11.86 -11.78 24.78
C ALA A 429 -11.47 -10.33 25.14
N TYR A 430 -12.44 -9.41 25.15
CA TYR A 430 -12.25 -8.00 25.56
C TYR A 430 -12.51 -7.76 27.05
N GLY A 431 -13.14 -8.68 27.78
CA GLY A 431 -13.34 -8.53 29.23
C GLY A 431 -12.03 -8.46 30.02
N SER A 432 -10.97 -9.06 29.49
CA SER A 432 -9.60 -8.92 30.00
C SER A 432 -8.99 -7.53 29.74
N TRP A 433 -9.51 -6.80 28.76
CA TRP A 433 -9.11 -5.43 28.44
C TRP A 433 -9.84 -4.50 29.40
N LYS A 434 -9.29 -4.34 30.61
CA LYS A 434 -9.70 -3.35 31.63
C LYS A 434 -9.58 -1.88 31.17
N LEU A 435 -9.49 -1.65 29.86
CA LEU A 435 -9.14 -0.43 29.17
C LEU A 435 -10.22 -0.02 28.14
N VAL A 436 -11.37 -0.69 28.07
CA VAL A 436 -12.53 -0.21 27.29
C VAL A 436 -13.66 0.15 28.25
N THR A 437 -13.96 1.43 28.39
CA THR A 437 -14.96 1.97 29.33
C THR A 437 -16.32 2.24 28.68
N ASP A 438 -16.34 2.44 27.37
CA ASP A 438 -17.54 2.60 26.55
C ASP A 438 -17.33 1.90 25.21
N TRP A 439 -18.36 1.25 24.67
CA TRP A 439 -18.25 0.49 23.43
C TRP A 439 -19.56 0.40 22.67
N ILE A 440 -19.45 0.18 21.37
CA ILE A 440 -20.57 0.01 20.46
C ILE A 440 -20.27 -1.07 19.42
N ILE A 441 -21.30 -1.84 19.06
CA ILE A 441 -21.30 -2.74 17.91
C ILE A 441 -22.24 -2.15 16.86
N LEU A 442 -21.71 -1.92 15.66
CA LEU A 442 -22.48 -1.50 14.49
C LEU A 442 -22.59 -2.66 13.51
N ASP A 443 -23.81 -3.14 13.30
CA ASP A 443 -24.12 -4.17 12.32
C ASP A 443 -24.68 -3.53 11.05
N PHE A 444 -23.88 -3.49 10.00
CA PHE A 444 -24.25 -2.89 8.72
C PHE A 444 -25.02 -3.89 7.85
N ARG A 445 -26.20 -3.49 7.38
CA ARG A 445 -27.11 -4.34 6.60
C ARG A 445 -27.73 -3.63 5.42
N GLN A 446 -28.10 -4.38 4.39
CA GLN A 446 -28.99 -3.92 3.31
C GLN A 446 -30.45 -4.33 3.51
N THR A 447 -30.72 -5.14 4.53
CA THR A 447 -32.07 -5.59 4.89
C THR A 447 -32.32 -5.41 6.38
N GLU A 448 -33.59 -5.26 6.75
CA GLU A 448 -33.96 -5.17 8.17
C GLU A 448 -33.71 -6.51 8.88
N PRO A 449 -33.26 -6.46 10.14
CA PRO A 449 -33.09 -7.67 10.94
C PRO A 449 -34.44 -8.35 11.19
N PRO A 450 -34.52 -9.69 11.13
CA PRO A 450 -35.75 -10.41 11.45
C PRO A 450 -36.04 -10.33 12.95
N ASP A 451 -37.31 -10.28 13.36
CA ASP A 451 -37.73 -10.13 14.78
C ASP A 451 -37.05 -11.10 15.77
N VAL A 452 -36.76 -12.32 15.31
CA VAL A 452 -36.08 -13.37 16.09
C VAL A 452 -34.64 -13.02 16.48
N GLU A 453 -34.04 -12.04 15.80
CA GLU A 453 -32.69 -11.53 16.11
C GLU A 453 -32.69 -10.40 17.14
N SER A 454 -33.87 -9.88 17.56
CA SER A 454 -33.93 -8.85 18.60
C SER A 454 -33.16 -9.30 19.85
N ARG A 455 -32.31 -8.42 20.38
CA ARG A 455 -31.45 -8.67 21.55
C ARG A 455 -31.65 -7.60 22.61
N ASP A 456 -31.40 -7.99 23.85
CA ASP A 456 -31.28 -7.04 24.96
C ASP A 456 -29.81 -6.66 25.16
N ASN A 457 -29.26 -5.89 24.23
CA ASN A 457 -27.93 -5.32 24.38
C ASN A 457 -27.93 -3.83 24.01
N PRO A 458 -27.77 -2.91 24.99
CA PRO A 458 -27.90 -1.46 24.74
C PRO A 458 -26.80 -0.87 23.85
N ASN A 459 -25.72 -1.63 23.59
CA ASN A 459 -24.58 -1.20 22.79
C ASN A 459 -24.60 -1.78 21.37
N LEU A 460 -25.62 -2.55 20.99
CA LEU A 460 -25.81 -3.07 19.63
C LEU A 460 -26.75 -2.17 18.85
N PHE A 461 -26.30 -1.72 17.68
CA PHE A 461 -27.12 -0.95 16.74
C PHE A 461 -27.02 -1.54 15.33
N VAL A 462 -28.15 -1.59 14.63
CA VAL A 462 -28.23 -2.08 13.26
C VAL A 462 -28.38 -0.89 12.32
N VAL A 463 -27.41 -0.71 11.44
CA VAL A 463 -27.41 0.33 10.41
C VAL A 463 -27.95 -0.28 9.12
N VAL A 464 -29.17 0.09 8.75
CA VAL A 464 -29.85 -0.44 7.57
C VAL A 464 -29.76 0.58 6.45
N PHE A 465 -29.02 0.23 5.39
CA PHE A 465 -28.93 1.03 4.17
C PHE A 465 -30.08 0.74 3.22
N ASP A 466 -30.44 1.72 2.39
CA ASP A 466 -31.24 1.45 1.20
C ASP A 466 -30.43 0.69 0.14
N LYS A 467 -31.14 0.21 -0.89
CA LYS A 467 -30.55 -0.59 -1.98
C LYS A 467 -29.43 0.15 -2.71
N ASP A 468 -29.57 1.46 -2.79
CA ASP A 468 -28.64 2.31 -3.52
C ASP A 468 -27.52 2.86 -2.63
N LEU A 469 -27.42 2.47 -1.36
CA LEU A 469 -26.43 3.01 -0.41
C LEU A 469 -26.38 4.54 -0.44
N GLU A 470 -27.53 5.21 -0.56
CA GLU A 470 -27.67 6.67 -0.53
C GLU A 470 -28.31 7.16 0.77
N SER A 471 -29.03 6.29 1.47
CA SER A 471 -29.63 6.60 2.76
C SER A 471 -29.46 5.44 3.74
N TYR A 472 -29.57 5.76 5.03
CA TYR A 472 -29.55 4.78 6.10
C TYR A 472 -30.57 5.13 7.18
N LYS A 473 -30.96 4.14 7.97
CA LYS A 473 -31.60 4.32 9.29
C LYS A 473 -30.84 3.50 10.32
N VAL A 474 -30.96 3.86 11.59
CA VAL A 474 -30.35 3.10 12.69
C VAL A 474 -31.44 2.56 13.60
N LEU A 475 -31.37 1.26 13.85
CA LEU A 475 -32.23 0.55 14.80
C LEU A 475 -31.42 0.21 16.05
N ASP A 476 -32.05 0.26 17.23
CA ASP A 476 -31.50 -0.32 18.44
C ASP A 476 -31.62 -1.86 18.44
N ALA A 477 -31.09 -2.51 19.47
CA ALA A 477 -31.14 -3.96 19.60
C ALA A 477 -32.57 -4.54 19.72
N GLY A 478 -33.55 -3.72 20.11
CA GLY A 478 -34.98 -4.05 20.12
C GLY A 478 -35.71 -3.70 18.83
N HIS A 479 -34.98 -3.33 17.77
CA HIS A 479 -35.48 -2.89 16.47
C HIS A 479 -36.30 -1.58 16.50
N ASN A 480 -36.21 -0.79 17.57
CA ASN A 480 -36.80 0.54 17.58
C ASN A 480 -35.91 1.50 16.81
N VAL A 481 -36.52 2.49 16.16
CA VAL A 481 -35.79 3.50 15.38
C VAL A 481 -35.02 4.42 16.33
N ALA A 482 -33.69 4.27 16.35
CA ALA A 482 -32.78 5.14 17.08
C ALA A 482 -32.40 6.38 16.26
N VAL A 483 -32.24 6.21 14.94
CA VAL A 483 -32.06 7.31 13.99
C VAL A 483 -33.03 7.09 12.82
N PRO A 484 -33.93 8.04 12.52
CA PRO A 484 -34.84 7.93 11.39
C PRO A 484 -34.06 7.89 10.07
N GLN A 485 -34.72 7.47 8.98
CA GLN A 485 -34.07 7.43 7.68
C GLN A 485 -33.49 8.80 7.30
N ARG A 486 -32.19 8.82 6.98
CA ARG A 486 -31.43 10.00 6.59
C ARG A 486 -30.68 9.72 5.31
N ARG A 487 -30.63 10.71 4.43
CA ARG A 487 -29.75 10.67 3.26
C ARG A 487 -28.32 10.90 3.71
N MET A 488 -27.40 10.11 3.19
CA MET A 488 -25.97 10.34 3.35
C MET A 488 -25.60 11.57 2.51
N PHE A 489 -25.01 12.57 3.16
CA PHE A 489 -24.54 13.76 2.47
C PHE A 489 -23.02 13.71 2.41
N TYR A 490 -22.50 13.74 1.18
CA TYR A 490 -21.10 13.98 0.94
C TYR A 490 -20.98 15.21 0.02
N PRO A 491 -20.34 16.30 0.46
CA PRO A 491 -20.07 17.45 -0.42
C PRO A 491 -19.06 17.13 -1.53
#